data_AF-A0A962MEA8-F1
#
_entry.id   AF-A0A962MEA8-F1
#
_cell.length_a   1.000
_cell.length_b   1.000
_cell.length_c   1.000
_cell.angle_alpha   90.00
_cell.angle_beta   90.00
_cell.angle_gamma   90.00
#
_symmetry.space_group_name_H-M   'P 1'
#
loop_
_entity.id
_entity.type
_entity.pdbx_description
1 polymer ?
#
loop_
_entity_poly.entity_id
_entity_poly.type
_entity_poly.pdbx_seq_one_letter_code
_entity_poly.pdbx_strand_id
1 'polypeptide(L)'
;NSKKTRFLNQTKIELGLTNVTVISSRIEQYRPQTRHTTVLSRAFASLADFITLAGPYCTVEGRLLALKGSYPDAELSALPAGYQLVAVHTLDVPGLDAERHLVHVAPAKEAA
;
A
#
# COMPACT_ATOMS: atom_id res chain seq x y z
N ASN A 1 4.18 14.75 -11.15
CA ASN A 1 2.99 13.89 -10.92
C ASN A 1 1.74 14.23 -11.73
N SER A 2 1.56 15.46 -12.23
CA SER A 2 0.35 15.86 -12.99
C SER A 2 0.06 15.02 -14.25
N LYS A 3 1.10 14.57 -14.98
CA LYS A 3 0.92 13.70 -16.17
C LYS A 3 0.26 12.35 -15.83
N LYS A 4 0.68 11.72 -14.73
CA LYS A 4 0.15 10.41 -14.29
C LYS A 4 -1.31 10.52 -13.85
N THR A 5 -1.65 11.54 -13.07
CA THR A 5 -3.04 11.74 -12.62
C THR A 5 -3.97 12.12 -13.76
N ARG A 6 -3.50 12.88 -14.77
CA ARG A 6 -4.27 13.13 -15.99
C ARG A 6 -4.57 11.84 -16.76
N PHE A 7 -3.56 10.98 -16.96
CA PHE A 7 -3.73 9.68 -17.60
C PHE A 7 -4.77 8.82 -16.85
N LEU A 8 -4.66 8.69 -15.52
CA LEU A 8 -5.60 7.91 -14.72
C LEU A 8 -7.04 8.45 -14.81
N ASN A 9 -7.21 9.78 -14.83
CA ASN A 9 -8.53 10.39 -15.01
C ASN A 9 -9.09 10.10 -16.41
N GLN A 10 -8.27 10.15 -17.46
CA GLN A 10 -8.69 9.80 -18.81
C GLN A 10 -9.11 8.33 -18.90
N THR A 11 -8.31 7.40 -18.35
CA THR A 11 -8.66 5.97 -18.29
C THR A 11 -9.95 5.73 -17.51
N LYS A 12 -10.18 6.43 -16.40
CA LYS A 12 -11.44 6.37 -15.65
C LYS A 12 -12.64 6.73 -16.53
N ILE A 13 -12.52 7.79 -17.34
CA ILE A 13 -13.58 8.26 -18.25
C ILE A 13 -13.81 7.24 -19.36
N GLU A 14 -12.76 6.81 -20.05
CA GLU A 14 -12.85 5.88 -21.19
C GLU A 14 -13.43 4.52 -20.82
N LEU A 15 -13.14 4.02 -19.61
CA LEU A 15 -13.64 2.75 -19.10
C LEU A 15 -14.97 2.89 -18.33
N GLY A 16 -15.52 4.10 -18.17
CA GLY A 16 -16.78 4.32 -17.44
C GLY A 16 -16.72 3.97 -15.94
N LEU A 17 -15.55 4.07 -15.31
CA LEU A 17 -15.37 3.65 -13.91
C LEU A 17 -15.95 4.67 -12.94
N THR A 18 -17.00 4.30 -12.22
CA THR A 18 -17.68 5.17 -11.24
C THR A 18 -17.12 5.03 -9.82
N ASN A 19 -16.41 3.94 -9.54
CA ASN A 19 -15.88 3.57 -8.22
C ASN A 19 -14.39 3.94 -8.03
N VAL A 20 -13.82 4.79 -8.89
CA VAL A 20 -12.42 5.22 -8.82
C VAL A 20 -12.33 6.72 -8.56
N THR A 21 -11.56 7.13 -7.57
CA THR A 21 -11.25 8.54 -7.30
C THR A 21 -9.76 8.78 -7.43
N VAL A 22 -9.36 9.66 -8.35
CA VAL A 22 -7.96 10.01 -8.57
C VAL A 22 -7.63 11.29 -7.81
N ILE A 23 -6.65 11.22 -6.90
CA ILE A 23 -6.24 12.35 -6.07
C ILE A 23 -4.79 12.71 -6.41
N SER A 24 -4.56 13.98 -6.76
CA SER A 24 -3.23 14.50 -7.07
C SER A 24 -2.73 15.37 -5.92
N SER A 25 -2.21 14.73 -4.87
CA SER A 25 -1.66 15.42 -3.69
C SER A 25 -0.39 14.75 -3.19
N ARG A 26 0.38 15.47 -2.38
CA ARG A 26 1.41 14.88 -1.52
C ARG A 26 0.73 14.15 -0.36
N ILE A 27 1.30 13.03 0.07
CA ILE A 27 0.66 12.20 1.12
C ILE A 27 0.54 12.99 2.43
N GLU A 28 1.47 13.88 2.72
CA GLU A 28 1.50 14.76 3.89
C GLU A 28 0.36 15.79 3.89
N GLN A 29 -0.18 16.11 2.71
CA GLN A 29 -1.30 17.04 2.51
C GLN A 29 -2.64 16.33 2.30
N TYR A 30 -2.63 15.00 2.22
CA TYR A 30 -3.84 14.21 2.04
C TYR A 30 -4.62 14.15 3.35
N ARG A 31 -5.88 14.59 3.35
CA ARG A 31 -6.78 14.59 4.52
C ARG A 31 -8.09 13.92 4.13
N PRO A 32 -8.16 12.58 4.08
CA PRO A 32 -9.40 11.90 3.80
C PRO A 32 -10.37 12.03 4.97
N GLN A 33 -11.67 12.10 4.67
CA GLN A 33 -12.72 12.13 5.69
C GLN A 33 -12.82 10.79 6.44
N THR A 34 -12.53 9.69 5.75
CA THR A 34 -12.55 8.33 6.30
C THR A 34 -11.21 7.64 6.06
N ARG A 35 -10.82 6.78 7.00
CA ARG A 35 -9.67 5.89 6.82
C ARG A 35 -10.04 4.72 5.90
N HIS A 36 -9.03 4.10 5.31
CA HIS A 36 -9.16 3.00 4.36
C HIS A 36 -8.96 1.65 5.04
N THR A 37 -9.81 0.68 4.72
CA THR A 37 -9.67 -0.71 5.20
C THR A 37 -8.49 -1.43 4.57
N THR A 38 -8.03 -0.97 3.41
CA THR A 38 -6.88 -1.52 2.70
C THR A 38 -6.08 -0.39 2.07
N VAL A 39 -4.78 -0.37 2.34
CA VAL A 39 -3.84 0.55 1.71
C VAL A 39 -2.79 -0.29 0.98
N LEU A 40 -2.71 -0.13 -0.35
CA LEU A 40 -1.84 -0.91 -1.21
C LEU A 40 -0.80 -0.01 -1.85
N SER A 41 0.43 -0.49 -1.95
CA SER A 41 1.42 0.17 -2.79
C SER A 41 2.40 -0.77 -3.48
N ARG A 42 2.90 -0.27 -4.59
CA ARG A 42 3.96 -0.83 -5.40
C ARG A 42 4.99 0.27 -5.65
N ALA A 43 6.26 -0.03 -5.42
CA ALA A 43 7.41 0.88 -5.53
C ALA A 43 7.53 1.93 -4.40
N PHE A 44 7.82 1.46 -3.18
CA PHE A 44 8.36 2.27 -2.08
C PHE A 44 9.83 1.94 -1.81
N ALA A 45 10.57 2.90 -1.25
CA ALA A 45 11.98 2.72 -0.88
C ALA A 45 12.14 1.63 0.18
N SER A 46 11.32 1.66 1.23
CA SER A 46 11.27 0.64 2.28
C SER A 46 9.85 0.38 2.79
N LEU A 47 9.64 -0.76 3.46
CA LEU A 47 8.41 -1.08 4.19
C LEU A 47 8.19 -0.09 5.34
N ALA A 48 9.26 0.31 6.04
CA ALA A 48 9.17 1.27 7.14
C ALA A 48 8.66 2.64 6.66
N ASP A 49 9.17 3.16 5.53
CA ASP A 49 8.69 4.41 4.94
C ASP A 49 7.24 4.32 4.52
N PHE A 50 6.86 3.20 3.90
CA PHE A 50 5.48 2.94 3.49
C PHE A 50 4.54 2.97 4.70
N ILE A 51 4.87 2.22 5.75
CA ILE A 51 4.03 2.11 6.95
C ILE A 51 3.94 3.46 7.66
N THR A 52 5.05 4.17 7.80
CA THR A 52 5.08 5.50 8.44
C THR A 52 4.21 6.51 7.71
N LEU A 53 4.29 6.55 6.38
CA LEU A 53 3.54 7.52 5.57
C LEU A 53 2.08 7.12 5.37
N ALA A 54 1.79 5.84 5.19
CA ALA A 54 0.50 5.35 4.73
C ALA A 54 -0.37 4.75 5.85
N GLY A 55 0.26 4.24 6.91
CA GLY A 55 -0.39 3.61 8.05
C GLY A 55 -1.43 4.47 8.76
N PRO A 56 -1.23 5.79 8.98
CA PRO A 56 -2.24 6.67 9.57
C PRO A 56 -3.56 6.75 8.79
N TYR A 57 -3.53 6.43 7.49
CA TYR A 57 -4.72 6.39 6.63
C TYR A 57 -5.42 5.04 6.67
N CYS A 58 -4.88 4.04 7.36
CA CYS A 58 -5.47 2.72 7.51
C CYS A 58 -6.34 2.64 8.77
N THR A 59 -7.44 1.89 8.70
CA THR A 59 -8.26 1.57 9.88
C THR A 59 -7.51 0.65 10.84
N VAL A 60 -7.92 0.60 12.11
CA VAL A 60 -7.31 -0.29 13.13
C VAL A 60 -7.39 -1.77 12.72
N GLU A 61 -8.53 -2.21 12.17
CA GLU A 61 -8.71 -3.56 11.61
C GLU A 61 -8.34 -3.65 10.12
N GLY A 62 -7.60 -2.66 9.62
CA GLY A 62 -7.21 -2.56 8.22
C GLY A 62 -5.93 -3.31 7.89
N ARG A 63 -5.59 -3.32 6.60
CA ARG A 63 -4.38 -3.95 6.08
C ARG A 63 -3.55 -3.02 5.22
N LEU A 64 -2.24 -3.08 5.42
CA LEU A 64 -1.20 -2.47 4.61
C LEU A 64 -0.57 -3.55 3.74
N LEU A 65 -0.62 -3.35 2.43
CA LEU A 65 -0.15 -4.30 1.44
C LEU A 65 0.98 -3.68 0.62
N ALA A 66 2.15 -4.30 0.63
CA ALA A 66 3.30 -3.83 -0.12
C ALA A 66 3.80 -4.90 -1.09
N LEU A 67 3.84 -4.57 -2.38
CA LEU A 67 4.44 -5.45 -3.39
C LEU A 67 5.97 -5.30 -3.40
N LYS A 68 6.67 -6.41 -3.26
CA LYS A 68 8.13 -6.54 -3.34
C LYS A 68 8.52 -7.52 -4.44
N GLY A 69 9.72 -7.33 -4.99
CA GLY A 69 10.33 -8.28 -5.93
C GLY A 69 10.84 -9.49 -5.15
N SER A 70 11.94 -9.30 -4.44
CA SER A 70 12.52 -10.32 -3.55
C SER A 70 11.87 -10.34 -2.17
N TYR A 71 12.08 -11.44 -1.45
CA TYR A 71 11.64 -11.57 -0.06
C TYR A 71 12.36 -10.52 0.82
N PRO A 72 11.63 -9.70 1.61
CA PRO A 72 12.21 -8.51 2.24
C PRO A 72 12.71 -8.75 3.68
N ASP A 73 13.50 -9.79 3.94
CA ASP A 73 13.94 -10.20 5.30
C ASP A 73 14.38 -9.04 6.19
N ALA A 74 15.34 -8.23 5.71
CA ALA A 74 15.90 -7.12 6.49
C ALA A 74 14.87 -6.05 6.85
N GLU A 75 13.85 -5.85 6.01
CA GLU A 75 12.81 -4.85 6.24
C GLU A 75 11.71 -5.36 7.18
N LEU A 76 11.49 -6.68 7.23
CA LEU A 76 10.51 -7.30 8.14
C LEU A 76 10.93 -7.19 9.60
N SER A 77 12.23 -7.19 9.89
CA SER A 77 12.74 -6.96 11.25
C SER A 77 12.69 -5.49 11.69
N ALA A 78 12.49 -4.56 10.75
CA ALA A 78 12.53 -3.12 10.98
C ALA A 78 11.14 -2.46 10.85
N LEU A 79 10.06 -3.21 11.10
CA LEU A 79 8.71 -2.65 11.07
C LEU A 79 8.54 -1.57 12.15
N PRO A 80 7.91 -0.43 11.84
CA PRO A 80 7.63 0.60 12.83
C PRO A 80 6.77 0.07 13.98
N ALA A 81 6.97 0.62 15.18
CA ALA A 81 6.15 0.30 16.34
C ALA A 81 4.66 0.54 16.07
N GLY A 82 3.80 -0.31 16.66
CA GLY A 82 2.36 -0.26 16.43
C GLY A 82 1.91 -0.96 15.14
N TYR A 83 2.80 -1.70 14.47
CA TYR A 83 2.48 -2.54 13.32
C TYR A 83 3.10 -3.93 13.47
N GLN A 84 2.45 -4.92 12.87
CA GLN A 84 2.88 -6.32 12.91
C GLN A 84 2.79 -6.95 11.52
N LEU A 85 3.75 -7.83 11.24
CA LEU A 85 3.70 -8.69 10.06
C LEU A 85 2.57 -9.71 10.24
N VAL A 86 1.64 -9.76 9.30
CA VAL A 86 0.59 -10.78 9.25
C VAL A 86 1.07 -11.96 8.40
N ALA A 87 1.56 -11.68 7.20
CA ALA A 87 2.06 -12.69 6.28
C ALA A 87 2.94 -12.07 5.18
N VAL A 88 3.76 -12.90 4.55
CA VAL A 88 4.34 -12.61 3.23
C VAL A 88 3.82 -13.67 2.27
N HIS A 89 3.08 -13.24 1.25
CA HIS A 89 2.55 -14.14 0.24
C HIS A 89 3.46 -14.14 -0.98
N THR A 90 4.01 -15.30 -1.35
CA THR A 90 4.65 -15.47 -2.65
C THR A 90 3.59 -15.44 -3.75
N LEU A 91 3.84 -14.69 -4.81
CA LEU A 91 2.93 -14.53 -5.93
C LEU A 91 3.54 -15.20 -7.16
N ASP A 92 2.83 -16.17 -7.70
CA ASP A 92 3.08 -16.69 -9.05
C ASP A 92 2.43 -15.76 -10.07
N VAL A 93 3.24 -15.11 -10.92
CA VAL A 93 2.77 -14.10 -11.86
C VAL A 93 2.91 -14.64 -13.29
N PRO A 94 1.80 -14.88 -14.00
CA PRO A 94 1.84 -15.44 -15.34
C PRO A 94 2.70 -14.61 -16.31
N GLY A 95 3.62 -15.27 -17.00
CA GLY A 95 4.49 -14.66 -18.01
C GLY A 95 5.64 -13.82 -17.42
N LEU A 96 5.90 -13.92 -16.11
CA LEU A 96 7.02 -13.25 -15.47
C LEU A 96 7.95 -14.27 -14.80
N ASP A 97 9.15 -14.42 -15.34
CA ASP A 97 10.21 -15.22 -14.73
C ASP A 97 10.97 -14.40 -13.67
N ALA A 98 10.25 -14.04 -12.60
CA ALA A 98 10.82 -13.33 -11.46
C ALA A 98 9.96 -13.51 -10.22
N GLU A 99 10.61 -13.57 -9.05
CA GLU A 99 9.93 -13.61 -7.77
C GLU A 99 9.08 -12.38 -7.52
N ARG A 100 7.91 -12.59 -6.91
CA ARG A 100 7.06 -11.51 -6.40
C ARG A 100 6.52 -11.89 -5.04
N HIS A 101 6.47 -10.91 -4.16
CA HIS A 101 6.00 -11.06 -2.80
C HIS A 101 4.99 -9.95 -2.47
N LEU A 102 3.92 -10.31 -1.78
CA LEU A 102 2.99 -9.37 -1.18
C LEU A 102 3.17 -9.42 0.33
N VAL A 103 3.76 -8.38 0.89
CA VAL A 103 3.88 -8.22 2.34
C VAL A 103 2.55 -7.68 2.87
N HIS A 104 1.99 -8.38 3.84
CA HIS A 104 0.76 -8.02 4.54
C HIS A 104 1.09 -7.63 5.97
N VAL A 105 0.86 -6.36 6.30
CA VAL A 105 1.04 -5.77 7.62
C VAL A 105 -0.30 -5.27 8.14
N ALA A 106 -0.52 -5.38 9.43
CA ALA A 106 -1.68 -4.79 10.11
C ALA A 106 -1.21 -3.87 11.25
N PRO A 107 -2.01 -2.86 11.64
CA PRO A 107 -1.82 -2.21 12.92
C PRO A 107 -1.79 -3.27 14.04
N ALA A 108 -0.89 -3.10 14.99
CA ALA A 108 -0.86 -3.92 16.19
C ALA A 108 -2.12 -3.61 16.99
N LYS A 109 -2.82 -4.65 17.45
CA LYS A 109 -3.89 -4.47 18.44
C LYS A 109 -3.20 -4.12 19.75
N GLU A 110 -3.58 -3.00 20.38
CA GLU A 110 -3.22 -2.77 21.78
C GLU A 110 -3.78 -3.96 22.58
N ALA A 111 -2.91 -4.66 23.30
CA ALA A 111 -3.34 -5.66 24.25
C ALA A 111 -4.11 -4.90 25.35
N ALA A 112 -5.42 -5.11 25.39
CA ALA A 112 -6.28 -4.63 26.48
C ALA A 112 -5.94 -5.35 27.79
#